data_AF-A0A6N7IZZ2-F1
#
_entry.id   AF-A0A6N7IZZ2-F1
#
_cell.length_a   1.000
_cell.length_b   1.000
_cell.length_c   1.000
_cell.angle_alpha   90.00
_cell.angle_beta   90.00
_cell.angle_gamma   90.00
#
_symmetry.space_group_name_H-M   'P 1'
#
loop_
_entity.id
_entity.type
_entity.pdbx_description
1 polymer ?
#
loop_
_entity_poly.entity_id
_entity_poly.type
_entity_poly.pdbx_seq_one_letter_code
_entity_poly.pdbx_strand_id
1 'polypeptide(L)'
;MKKASHTLNSPPRGQQVYGMFCDLDRLKYINDNYGHKAGDRAIRDLAKTLCQVLGKDSVIARMGGDEFVAMGSFASEDDLNDMMVA
;
A
#
# COMPACT_ATOMS: atom_id res chain seq x y z
N MET A 1 -18.65 -7.81 4.32
CA MET A 1 -17.40 -7.03 4.17
C MET A 1 -16.96 -6.57 5.55
N LYS A 2 -15.83 -7.05 6.07
CA LYS A 2 -15.24 -6.50 7.30
C LYS A 2 -14.58 -5.17 6.93
N LYS A 3 -15.17 -4.04 7.32
CA LYS A 3 -14.46 -2.77 7.30
C LYS A 3 -13.42 -2.84 8.41
N ALA A 4 -12.15 -2.96 8.06
CA ALA A 4 -11.08 -2.75 9.02
C ALA A 4 -11.00 -1.25 9.27
N SER A 5 -11.53 -0.79 10.39
CA SER A 5 -11.40 0.59 10.84
C SER A 5 -9.97 0.78 11.36
N HIS A 6 -9.02 1.02 10.46
CA HIS A 6 -7.71 1.50 10.87
C HIS A 6 -7.78 3.03 10.88
N THR A 7 -7.74 3.61 12.08
CA THR A 7 -7.78 5.05 12.27
C THR A 7 -6.36 5.57 12.26
N LEU A 8 -6.03 6.48 11.33
CA LEU A 8 -4.84 7.32 11.48
C LEU A 8 -5.10 8.29 12.62
N ASN A 9 -4.27 8.23 13.66
CA ASN A 9 -4.23 9.31 14.65
C ASN A 9 -3.70 10.58 13.98
N SER A 10 -4.03 11.74 14.55
CA SER A 10 -3.42 12.99 14.11
C SER A 10 -1.90 12.83 14.11
N PRO A 11 -1.21 13.22 13.02
CA PRO A 11 0.23 13.10 12.95
C PRO A 11 0.87 13.88 14.10
N PRO A 12 1.98 13.38 14.68
CA PRO A 12 2.76 14.13 15.64
C PRO A 12 3.10 15.54 15.11
N ARG A 13 3.18 16.54 16.00
CA ARG A 13 3.55 17.90 15.60
C ARG A 13 4.89 17.89 14.86
N GLY A 14 4.93 18.59 13.72
CA GLY A 14 6.12 18.69 12.88
C GLY A 14 6.26 17.59 11.83
N GLN A 15 5.37 16.58 11.82
CA GLN A 15 5.31 15.61 10.73
C GLN A 15 4.40 16.09 9.61
N GLN A 16 4.76 15.73 8.38
CA GLN A 16 3.95 15.93 7.19
C GLN A 16 3.16 14.65 6.90
N VAL A 17 2.06 14.79 6.16
CA VAL A 17 1.22 13.66 5.74
C VAL A 17 1.44 13.35 4.28
N TYR A 18 1.27 12.09 3.91
CA TYR A 18 1.30 11.65 2.52
C TYR A 18 0.09 10.80 2.17
N GLY A 19 -0.22 10.76 0.88
CA GLY A 19 -1.20 9.85 0.29
C GLY A 19 -0.64 9.26 -1.00
N MET A 20 -0.79 7.95 -1.16
CA MET A 20 -0.29 7.19 -2.30
C MET A 20 -1.40 6.34 -2.91
N PHE A 21 -1.47 6.35 -4.24
CA PHE A 21 -2.26 5.42 -5.03
C PHE A 21 -1.30 4.46 -5.74
N CYS A 22 -1.60 3.17 -5.69
CA CYS A 22 -0.78 2.12 -6.27
C CYS A 22 -1.70 1.17 -7.06
N ASP A 23 -1.28 0.82 -8.28
CA ASP A 23 -1.94 -0.16 -9.13
C ASP A 23 -0.95 -1.28 -9.47
N LEU A 24 -1.39 -2.53 -9.38
CA LEU A 24 -0.56 -3.67 -9.75
C LEU A 24 -0.62 -3.91 -11.26
N ASP A 25 0.45 -3.53 -11.95
CA ASP A 25 0.55 -3.73 -13.39
C ASP A 25 0.26 -5.16 -13.83
N ARG A 26 -0.62 -5.27 -14.83
CA ARG A 26 -0.90 -6.51 -15.59
C ARG A 26 -1.40 -7.69 -14.74
N LEU A 27 -2.14 -7.45 -13.65
CA LEU A 27 -2.77 -8.53 -12.89
C LEU A 27 -3.64 -9.44 -13.78
N LYS A 28 -4.36 -8.88 -14.76
CA LYS A 28 -5.12 -9.67 -15.75
C LYS A 28 -4.24 -10.63 -16.54
N TYR A 29 -3.07 -10.18 -17.00
CA TYR A 29 -2.13 -11.05 -17.70
C TYR A 29 -1.68 -12.22 -16.80
N ILE A 30 -1.40 -11.95 -15.52
CA ILE A 30 -1.04 -13.00 -14.56
C ILE A 30 -2.19 -14.00 -14.41
N ASN A 31 -3.42 -13.52 -14.25
CA ASN A 31 -4.61 -14.37 -14.13
C ASN A 31 -4.84 -15.24 -15.36
N ASP A 32 -4.72 -14.65 -16.55
CA ASP A 32 -5.02 -15.33 -17.82
C ASP A 32 -3.95 -16.38 -18.17
N ASN A 33 -2.68 -16.18 -17.79
CA ASN A 33 -1.57 -17.08 -18.13
C ASN A 33 -1.20 -18.07 -17.02
N TYR A 34 -1.43 -17.72 -15.75
CA TYR A 34 -1.00 -18.51 -14.59
C TYR A 34 -2.15 -18.86 -13.62
N GLY A 35 -3.38 -18.44 -13.94
CA GLY A 35 -4.58 -18.69 -13.17
C GLY A 35 -4.79 -17.76 -11.97
N HIS A 36 -6.02 -17.68 -11.49
CA HIS A 36 -6.40 -16.76 -10.40
C HIS A 36 -5.62 -16.96 -9.10
N LYS A 37 -5.18 -18.19 -8.79
CA LYS A 37 -4.34 -18.45 -7.60
C LYS A 37 -2.99 -17.73 -7.67
N ALA A 38 -2.45 -17.54 -8.88
CA ALA A 38 -1.22 -16.77 -9.09
C ALA A 38 -1.47 -15.27 -8.92
N GLY A 39 -2.58 -14.75 -9.45
CA GLY A 39 -2.99 -13.36 -9.20
C GLY A 39 -3.23 -13.06 -7.72
N ASP A 40 -3.91 -13.96 -7.00
CA ASP A 40 -4.11 -13.85 -5.55
C ASP A 40 -2.80 -13.84 -4.76
N ARG A 41 -1.76 -14.49 -5.28
CA ARG A 41 -0.41 -14.45 -4.71
C ARG A 41 0.24 -13.11 -4.99
N ALA A 42 0.20 -12.63 -6.23
CA ALA A 42 0.74 -11.33 -6.61
C ALA A 42 0.13 -10.18 -5.79
N ILE A 43 -1.20 -10.18 -5.61
CA ILE A 43 -1.88 -9.20 -4.75
C ILE A 43 -1.40 -9.28 -3.30
N ARG A 44 -1.24 -10.49 -2.74
CA ARG A 44 -0.75 -10.68 -1.36
C ARG A 44 0.70 -10.24 -1.21
N ASP A 45 1.52 -10.48 -2.21
CA ASP A 45 2.93 -10.09 -2.19
C ASP A 45 3.06 -8.57 -2.29
N LEU A 46 2.28 -7.90 -3.17
CA LEU A 46 2.19 -6.43 -3.18
C LEU A 46 1.75 -5.88 -1.83
N ALA A 47 0.67 -6.41 -1.24
CA ALA A 47 0.20 -5.95 0.06
C ALA A 47 1.26 -6.09 1.16
N LYS A 48 2.05 -7.17 1.15
CA LYS A 48 3.16 -7.35 2.09
C LYS A 48 4.27 -6.34 1.85
N THR A 49 4.67 -6.11 0.60
CA THR A 49 5.68 -5.13 0.22
C THR A 49 5.28 -3.74 0.70
N LEU A 50 4.03 -3.33 0.45
CA LEU A 50 3.49 -2.04 0.93
C LEU A 50 3.57 -1.93 2.45
N CYS A 51 3.17 -2.97 3.20
CA CYS A 51 3.26 -2.98 4.66
C CYS A 51 4.72 -2.90 5.17
N GLN A 52 5.67 -3.48 4.44
CA GLN A 52 7.08 -3.47 4.82
C GLN A 52 7.73 -2.11 4.56
N VAL A 53 7.43 -1.49 3.42
CA VAL A 53 8.00 -0.19 3.01
C VAL A 53 7.39 0.97 3.80
N LEU A 54 6.07 0.98 3.97
CA LEU A 54 5.37 2.13 4.58
C LEU A 54 5.32 2.06 6.12
N GLY A 55 5.68 0.92 6.71
CA GLY A 55 5.73 0.76 8.15
C GLY A 55 4.37 0.76 8.86
N LYS A 56 4.42 0.74 10.19
CA LYS A 56 3.27 0.54 11.09
C LYS A 56 2.39 1.77 11.29
N ASP A 57 2.91 2.96 11.00
CA ASP A 57 2.21 4.23 11.22
C ASP A 57 1.39 4.66 9.99
N SER A 58 1.28 3.75 9.03
CA SER A 58 0.63 3.94 7.75
C SER A 58 -0.60 3.05 7.63
N VAL A 59 -1.67 3.60 7.07
CA VAL A 59 -2.87 2.87 6.71
C VAL A 59 -2.79 2.48 5.25
N ILE A 60 -2.94 1.18 4.99
CA ILE A 60 -2.99 0.62 3.65
C ILE A 60 -4.35 -0.04 3.45
N ALA A 61 -5.01 0.28 2.35
CA ALA A 61 -6.31 -0.26 1.99
C ALA A 61 -6.29 -0.77 0.54
N ARG A 62 -6.82 -1.98 0.33
CA ARG A 62 -7.14 -2.46 -1.01
C ARG A 62 -8.49 -1.91 -1.42
N MET A 63 -8.53 -1.14 -2.50
CA MET A 63 -9.75 -0.50 -2.99
C MET A 63 -10.55 -1.42 -3.91
N GLY A 64 -9.86 -2.26 -4.68
CA GLY A 64 -10.46 -3.08 -5.74
C GLY A 64 -9.55 -4.20 -6.20
N GLY A 65 -9.66 -4.60 -7.47
CA GLY A 65 -8.91 -5.72 -8.08
C GLY A 65 -7.41 -5.69 -7.74
N ASP A 66 -6.69 -4.78 -8.37
CA ASP A 66 -5.25 -4.53 -8.29
C ASP A 66 -4.90 -3.22 -7.57
N GLU A 67 -5.90 -2.40 -7.23
CA GLU A 67 -5.72 -1.05 -6.71
C GLU A 67 -5.59 -1.00 -5.18
N PHE A 68 -4.60 -0.23 -4.73
CA PHE A 68 -4.29 0.05 -3.34
C PHE A 68 -4.17 1.55 -3.08
N VAL A 69 -4.58 1.97 -1.88
CA VAL A 69 -4.36 3.31 -1.33
C VAL A 69 -3.58 3.18 -0.04
N ALA A 70 -2.62 4.08 0.15
CA ALA A 70 -1.93 4.23 1.41
C ALA A 70 -1.90 5.68 1.88
N MET A 71 -1.95 5.87 3.19
CA MET A 71 -1.81 7.17 3.85
C MET A 71 -1.01 7.02 5.13
N GLY A 72 -0.16 7.99 5.44
CA GLY A 72 0.65 7.98 6.65
C GLY A 72 1.26 9.35 6.91
N SER A 73 2.23 9.40 7.83
CA SER A 73 3.01 10.59 8.12
C SER A 73 4.50 10.31 8.15
N PHE A 74 5.29 11.34 7.86
CA PHE A 74 6.75 11.28 7.81
C PHE A 74 7.37 12.49 8.52
N ALA A 75 8.58 12.33 9.04
CA ALA A 75 9.28 13.38 9.77
C ALA A 75 10.24 14.18 8.88
N SER A 76 10.77 13.54 7.83
CA SER A 76 11.71 14.16 6.88
C SER A 76 11.43 13.74 5.43
N GLU A 77 11.77 14.59 4.47
CA GLU A 77 11.63 14.26 3.04
C GLU A 77 12.49 13.06 2.64
N ASP A 78 13.59 12.79 3.37
CA ASP A 78 14.42 11.60 3.17
C ASP A 78 13.63 10.31 3.46
N ASP A 79 12.79 10.30 4.51
CA ASP A 79 11.89 9.16 4.82
C ASP A 79 10.93 8.88 3.66
N LEU A 80 10.45 9.94 2.98
CA LEU A 80 9.55 9.82 1.84
C LEU A 80 10.29 9.29 0.60
N ASN A 81 11.50 9.78 0.35
CA ASN A 81 12.32 9.34 -0.78
C ASN A 81 12.70 7.85 -0.65
N ASP A 82 13.05 7.38 0.55
CA ASP A 82 13.33 5.97 0.80
C ASP A 82 12.12 5.07 0.49
N MET A 83 10.89 5.59 0.64
CA MET A 83 9.66 4.88 0.27
C MET A 83 9.37 4.90 -1.24
N MET A 84 9.84 5.91 -1.98
CA MET A 84 9.56 6.10 -3.41
C MET A 84 10.53 5.38 -4.35
N VAL A 85 11.68 4.92 -3.85
CA VAL A 85 12.77 4.34 -4.67
C VAL A 85 12.82 2.80 -4.59
N ALA A 86 11.89 2.18 -3.85
CA ALA A 86 11.73 0.71 -3.73
C ALA A 86 10.79 0.13 -4.82
#